data_AF-A0A315CTF7-F1
#
_entry.id   AF-A0A315CTF7-F1
#
_cell.length_a   1.000
_cell.length_b   1.000
_cell.length_c   1.000
_cell.angle_alpha   90.00
_cell.angle_beta   90.00
_cell.angle_gamma   90.00
#
_symmetry.space_group_name_H-M   'P 1'
#
loop_
_entity.id
_entity.type
_entity.pdbx_description
1 polymer ?
#
loop_
_entity_poly.entity_id
_entity_poly.type
_entity_poly.pdbx_seq_one_letter_code
_entity_poly.pdbx_strand_id
1 'polypeptide(L)'
;MTFKRYFSKDFPKDLGALQLSPVPQVLKDIFHDPDLLCFGGKDWKHVAQDLELIAVHDRPRFVLSLLAMVLTDQCMQTYFKSSYPTWRAQTNYPKFAWMRFGLYNENPLKLLAVPERAGLLPVGQTLALMPEFVSFYLELVADYLKKNMPQVTPEVFFQSVFKDGIMQLDDGVVLAAFKCALQQALHPAAAEHPHMADWAMA
;
A
#
# COMPACT_ATOMS: atom_id res chain seq x y z
N MET A 1 13.37 -13.44 -10.25
CA MET A 1 11.98 -13.74 -9.86
C MET A 1 11.13 -12.50 -10.12
N THR A 2 10.01 -12.62 -10.85
CA THR A 2 9.13 -11.48 -11.14
C THR A 2 8.31 -11.10 -9.91
N PHE A 3 7.85 -9.86 -9.87
CA PHE A 3 7.01 -9.31 -8.83
C PHE A 3 5.70 -10.08 -8.71
N LYS A 4 5.04 -10.36 -9.84
CA LYS A 4 3.81 -11.16 -9.92
C LYS A 4 3.96 -12.54 -9.30
N ARG A 5 5.08 -13.24 -9.56
CA ARG A 5 5.33 -14.57 -8.98
C ARG A 5 5.47 -14.48 -7.46
N TYR A 6 6.27 -13.53 -6.97
CA TYR A 6 6.48 -13.34 -5.54
C TYR A 6 5.15 -13.02 -4.85
N PHE A 7 4.40 -12.05 -5.38
CA PHE A 7 3.11 -11.63 -4.85
C PHE A 7 2.10 -12.80 -4.75
N SER A 8 2.06 -13.69 -5.74
CA SER A 8 1.12 -14.81 -5.73
C SER A 8 1.56 -16.01 -4.86
N LYS A 9 2.85 -16.23 -4.64
CA LYS A 9 3.36 -17.48 -4.02
C LYS A 9 4.01 -17.30 -2.65
N ASP A 10 4.77 -16.23 -2.50
CA ASP A 10 5.70 -16.04 -1.39
C ASP A 10 5.19 -14.95 -0.44
N PHE A 11 4.64 -13.86 -0.99
CA PHE A 11 4.07 -12.76 -0.21
C PHE A 11 3.01 -13.20 0.83
N PRO A 12 2.05 -14.13 0.55
CA PRO A 12 1.11 -14.56 1.58
C PRO A 12 1.78 -15.26 2.77
N LYS A 13 2.88 -15.98 2.54
CA LYS A 13 3.64 -16.64 3.61
C LYS A 13 4.39 -15.62 4.45
N ASP A 14 5.06 -14.70 3.78
CA ASP A 14 5.81 -13.61 4.41
C ASP A 14 4.89 -12.67 5.19
N LEU A 15 3.70 -12.39 4.66
CA LEU A 15 2.67 -11.63 5.36
C LEU A 15 2.22 -12.34 6.64
N GLY A 16 2.09 -13.67 6.60
CA GLY A 16 1.76 -14.48 7.78
C GLY A 16 2.83 -14.46 8.87
N ALA A 17 4.05 -13.99 8.56
CA ALA A 17 5.13 -13.82 9.52
C ALA A 17 5.12 -12.44 10.21
N LEU A 18 4.25 -11.51 9.81
CA LEU A 18 4.11 -10.21 10.46
C LEU A 18 3.67 -10.36 11.93
N GLN A 19 4.19 -9.48 12.79
CA GLN A 19 3.76 -9.43 14.19
C GLN A 19 2.44 -8.67 14.31
N LEU A 20 1.35 -9.44 14.33
CA LEU A 20 0.01 -8.88 14.42
C LEU A 20 -0.34 -8.52 15.87
N SER A 21 -0.84 -7.32 16.05
CA SER A 21 -1.41 -6.85 17.32
C SER A 21 -2.91 -7.17 17.37
N PRO A 22 -3.39 -7.84 18.44
CA PRO A 22 -4.81 -8.11 18.60
C PRO A 22 -5.58 -6.80 18.81
N VAL A 23 -6.75 -6.70 18.18
CA VAL A 23 -7.64 -5.56 18.33
C VAL A 23 -8.71 -5.87 19.40
N PRO A 24 -8.96 -4.96 20.36
CA PRO A 24 -10.02 -5.13 21.36
C PRO A 24 -11.39 -5.38 20.73
N GLN A 25 -12.19 -6.26 21.35
CA GLN A 25 -13.50 -6.65 20.83
C GLN A 25 -14.42 -5.46 20.55
N VAL A 26 -14.41 -4.43 21.41
CA VAL A 26 -15.21 -3.21 21.20
C VAL A 26 -14.92 -2.52 19.86
N LEU A 27 -13.66 -2.50 19.42
CA LEU A 27 -13.31 -1.93 18.12
C LEU A 27 -13.75 -2.86 16.99
N LYS A 28 -13.58 -4.18 17.16
CA LYS A 28 -14.08 -5.19 16.21
C LYS A 28 -15.58 -5.04 15.96
N ASP A 29 -16.35 -4.80 17.02
CA ASP A 29 -17.79 -4.59 16.96
C ASP A 29 -18.15 -3.28 16.24
N ILE A 30 -17.43 -2.19 16.54
CA ILE A 30 -17.60 -0.88 15.87
C ILE A 30 -17.31 -0.98 14.36
N PHE A 31 -16.28 -1.73 13.98
CA PHE A 31 -15.90 -1.92 12.57
C PHE A 31 -16.65 -3.08 11.89
N HIS A 32 -17.49 -3.82 12.62
CA HIS A 32 -18.15 -5.05 12.17
C HIS A 32 -17.17 -6.07 11.56
N ASP A 33 -16.01 -6.22 12.19
CA ASP A 33 -14.90 -7.04 11.70
C ASP A 33 -14.30 -7.89 12.84
N PRO A 34 -14.80 -9.13 13.04
CA PRO A 34 -14.35 -10.00 14.11
C PRO A 34 -12.90 -10.48 13.92
N ASP A 35 -12.42 -10.48 12.67
CA ASP A 35 -11.08 -10.92 12.30
C ASP A 35 -10.09 -9.76 12.19
N LEU A 36 -10.47 -8.56 12.65
CA LEU A 36 -9.64 -7.38 12.58
C LEU A 36 -8.35 -7.56 13.39
N LEU A 37 -7.24 -7.45 12.68
CA LEU A 37 -5.87 -7.47 13.21
C LEU A 37 -5.12 -6.26 12.67
N CYS A 38 -4.11 -5.80 13.42
CA CYS A 38 -3.29 -4.66 13.02
C CYS A 38 -1.81 -5.01 13.01
N PHE A 39 -1.01 -4.29 12.24
CA PHE A 39 0.45 -4.37 12.28
C PHE A 39 1.09 -2.97 12.21
N GLY A 40 2.40 -2.91 12.48
CA GLY A 40 3.23 -1.73 12.35
C GLY A 40 3.27 -0.78 13.55
N GLY A 41 2.12 -0.51 14.17
CA GLY A 41 2.05 0.45 15.27
C GLY A 41 2.25 1.91 14.83
N LYS A 42 2.18 2.85 15.78
CA LYS A 42 2.31 4.28 15.48
C LYS A 42 3.66 4.57 14.82
N ASP A 43 3.64 5.31 13.71
CA ASP A 43 4.84 5.65 12.91
C ASP A 43 5.64 4.42 12.43
N TRP A 44 4.97 3.28 12.28
CA TRP A 44 5.58 1.97 12.02
C TRP A 44 6.72 1.61 13.00
N LYS A 45 6.54 1.93 14.29
CA LYS A 45 7.53 1.66 15.34
C LYS A 45 8.04 0.21 15.41
N HIS A 46 7.28 -0.76 14.86
CA HIS A 46 7.64 -2.18 14.85
C HIS A 46 8.37 -2.63 13.57
N VAL A 47 8.82 -1.72 12.70
CA VAL A 47 9.42 -2.05 11.40
C VAL A 47 10.55 -3.10 11.47
N ALA A 48 11.37 -3.06 12.53
CA ALA A 48 12.47 -4.01 12.70
C ALA A 48 11.95 -5.43 12.98
N GLN A 49 10.96 -5.55 13.87
CA GLN A 49 10.32 -6.82 14.21
C GLN A 49 9.51 -7.37 13.02
N ASP A 50 8.75 -6.50 12.34
CA ASP A 50 7.91 -6.88 11.19
C ASP A 50 8.76 -7.40 10.01
N LEU A 51 9.99 -6.91 9.84
CA LEU A 51 10.90 -7.30 8.76
C LEU A 51 11.95 -8.34 9.20
N GLU A 52 11.95 -8.77 10.46
CA GLU A 52 12.96 -9.67 11.01
C GLU A 52 12.96 -11.04 10.30
N LEU A 53 11.76 -11.61 10.11
CA LEU A 53 11.57 -12.92 9.49
C LEU A 53 11.61 -12.87 7.96
N ILE A 54 11.62 -11.68 7.36
CA ILE A 54 11.67 -11.51 5.91
C ILE A 54 13.13 -11.47 5.45
N ALA A 55 13.49 -12.42 4.58
CA ALA A 55 14.81 -12.50 4.01
C ALA A 55 15.21 -11.16 3.36
N VAL A 56 16.42 -10.68 3.63
CA VAL A 56 16.87 -9.33 3.23
C VAL A 56 16.68 -9.07 1.73
N HIS A 57 16.91 -10.09 0.90
CA HIS A 57 16.76 -10.00 -0.56
C HIS A 57 15.29 -9.98 -1.04
N ASP A 58 14.35 -10.41 -0.20
CA ASP A 58 12.91 -10.38 -0.48
C ASP A 58 12.23 -9.12 0.08
N ARG A 59 12.84 -8.46 1.07
CA ARG A 59 12.30 -7.21 1.69
C ARG A 59 11.83 -6.16 0.68
N PRO A 60 12.54 -5.86 -0.43
CA PRO A 60 12.03 -4.93 -1.45
C PRO A 60 10.67 -5.34 -2.02
N ARG A 61 10.51 -6.62 -2.39
CA ARG A 61 9.25 -7.14 -2.95
C ARG A 61 8.17 -7.22 -1.89
N PHE A 62 8.53 -7.61 -0.67
CA PHE A 62 7.62 -7.64 0.47
C PHE A 62 7.02 -6.27 0.74
N VAL A 63 7.88 -5.25 0.93
CA VAL A 63 7.47 -3.88 1.25
C VAL A 63 6.62 -3.27 0.15
N LEU A 64 7.01 -3.44 -1.11
CA LEU A 64 6.23 -2.94 -2.25
C LEU A 64 4.89 -3.67 -2.39
N SER A 65 4.84 -4.99 -2.16
CA SER A 65 3.58 -5.76 -2.14
C SER A 65 2.66 -5.32 -1.01
N LEU A 66 3.22 -5.09 0.18
CA LEU A 66 2.50 -4.58 1.34
C LEU A 66 1.94 -3.19 1.08
N LEU A 67 2.71 -2.32 0.41
CA LEU A 67 2.24 -1.00 -0.03
C LEU A 67 1.00 -1.10 -0.94
N ALA A 68 1.04 -1.95 -1.96
CA ALA A 68 -0.11 -2.14 -2.86
C ALA A 68 -1.37 -2.57 -2.09
N MET A 69 -1.23 -3.52 -1.16
CA MET A 69 -2.35 -3.99 -0.35
C MET A 69 -2.90 -2.91 0.58
N VAL A 70 -2.02 -2.18 1.27
CA VAL A 70 -2.42 -1.15 2.23
C VAL A 70 -3.05 0.06 1.54
N LEU A 71 -2.48 0.53 0.41
CA LEU A 71 -3.08 1.60 -0.39
C LEU A 71 -4.46 1.19 -0.89
N THR A 72 -4.60 -0.03 -1.41
CA THR A 72 -5.88 -0.53 -1.92
C THR A 72 -6.91 -0.65 -0.80
N ASP A 73 -6.55 -1.27 0.32
CA ASP A 73 -7.45 -1.49 1.45
C ASP A 73 -7.94 -0.17 2.07
N GLN A 74 -7.04 0.79 2.31
CA GLN A 74 -7.42 2.09 2.86
C GLN A 74 -8.26 2.91 1.88
N CYS A 75 -7.95 2.86 0.58
CA CYS A 75 -8.75 3.52 -0.45
C CYS A 75 -10.16 2.92 -0.53
N MET A 76 -10.25 1.58 -0.53
CA MET A 76 -11.51 0.85 -0.54
C MET A 76 -12.37 1.18 0.68
N GLN A 77 -11.77 1.20 1.88
CA GLN A 77 -12.48 1.53 3.12
C GLN A 77 -12.96 2.99 3.15
N THR A 78 -12.22 3.91 2.54
CA THR A 78 -12.49 5.36 2.63
C THR A 78 -13.47 5.82 1.56
N TYR A 79 -13.22 5.49 0.29
CA TYR A 79 -13.95 6.03 -0.86
C TYR A 79 -14.92 5.04 -1.51
N PHE A 80 -14.71 3.74 -1.31
CA PHE A 80 -15.53 2.68 -1.93
C PHE A 80 -16.23 1.81 -0.87
N LYS A 81 -16.79 2.46 0.15
CA LYS A 81 -17.40 1.83 1.34
C LYS A 81 -18.39 0.70 1.04
N SER A 82 -19.22 0.87 0.01
CA SER A 82 -20.20 -0.16 -0.39
C SER A 82 -19.55 -1.45 -0.91
N SER A 83 -18.37 -1.35 -1.51
CA SER A 83 -17.59 -2.48 -2.04
C SER A 83 -16.57 -3.02 -1.04
N TYR A 84 -16.31 -2.29 0.06
CA TYR A 84 -15.34 -2.68 1.07
C TYR A 84 -15.63 -4.04 1.73
N PRO A 85 -16.87 -4.41 2.09
CA PRO A 85 -17.15 -5.74 2.66
C PRO A 85 -16.69 -6.90 1.75
N THR A 86 -16.91 -6.78 0.43
CA THR A 86 -16.47 -7.78 -0.56
C THR A 86 -14.94 -7.87 -0.59
N TRP A 87 -14.25 -6.73 -0.63
CA TRP A 87 -12.79 -6.68 -0.55
C TRP A 87 -12.26 -7.34 0.72
N ARG A 88 -12.83 -6.98 1.88
CA ARG A 88 -12.41 -7.49 3.19
C ARG A 88 -12.63 -9.00 3.30
N ALA A 89 -13.75 -9.52 2.80
CA ALA A 89 -14.03 -10.96 2.80
C ALA A 89 -13.08 -11.77 1.89
N GLN A 90 -12.65 -11.20 0.75
CA GLN A 90 -11.74 -11.88 -0.17
C GLN A 90 -10.29 -11.87 0.30
N THR A 91 -9.88 -10.80 0.96
CA THR A 91 -8.47 -10.53 1.23
C THR A 91 -8.10 -10.85 2.69
N ASN A 92 -8.98 -10.51 3.63
CA ASN A 92 -8.77 -10.64 5.07
C ASN A 92 -7.41 -10.11 5.58
N TYR A 93 -6.85 -9.07 4.93
CA TYR A 93 -5.52 -8.53 5.30
C TYR A 93 -5.54 -7.78 6.64
N PRO A 94 -4.43 -7.84 7.41
CA PRO A 94 -4.28 -7.03 8.61
C PRO A 94 -4.15 -5.55 8.24
N LYS A 95 -4.66 -4.67 9.10
CA LYS A 95 -4.62 -3.22 8.91
C LYS A 95 -3.27 -2.63 9.28
N PHE A 96 -2.73 -1.77 8.41
CA PHE A 96 -1.60 -0.93 8.77
C PHE A 96 -2.09 0.24 9.64
N ALA A 97 -2.11 0.00 10.94
CA ALA A 97 -2.81 0.85 11.88
C ALA A 97 -2.26 0.69 13.30
N TRP A 98 -2.65 1.60 14.18
CA TRP A 98 -2.37 1.52 15.60
C TRP A 98 -3.58 1.94 16.42
N MET A 99 -3.51 1.60 17.71
CA MET A 99 -4.61 1.79 18.64
C MET A 99 -4.22 2.67 19.81
N ARG A 100 -5.16 3.52 20.23
CA ARG A 100 -5.15 4.20 21.54
C ARG A 100 -6.58 4.29 22.07
N PHE A 101 -7.28 5.40 21.81
CA PHE A 101 -8.71 5.56 22.11
C PHE A 101 -9.62 5.18 20.93
N GLY A 102 -9.03 4.74 19.83
CA GLY A 102 -9.68 4.29 18.60
C GLY A 102 -8.66 3.59 17.71
N LEU A 103 -9.09 3.22 16.51
CA LEU A 103 -8.22 2.71 15.45
C LEU A 103 -7.75 3.87 14.57
N TYR A 104 -6.44 3.97 14.37
CA TYR A 104 -5.82 4.99 13.52
C TYR A 104 -5.08 4.30 12.39
N ASN A 105 -5.54 4.51 11.15
CA ASN A 105 -4.80 4.07 9.96
C ASN A 105 -3.49 4.85 9.86
N GLU A 106 -2.38 4.17 9.60
CA GLU A 106 -1.13 4.84 9.29
C GLU A 106 -1.06 5.30 7.85
N ASN A 107 -0.25 6.33 7.60
CA ASN A 107 0.04 6.78 6.24
C ASN A 107 0.76 5.65 5.48
N PRO A 108 0.19 5.11 4.38
CA PRO A 108 0.77 4.00 3.64
C PRO A 108 2.18 4.27 3.10
N LEU A 109 2.52 5.52 2.80
CA LEU A 109 3.84 5.90 2.25
C LEU A 109 4.97 5.70 3.27
N LYS A 110 4.65 5.59 4.57
CA LYS A 110 5.61 5.17 5.60
C LYS A 110 6.14 3.75 5.34
N LEU A 111 5.43 2.94 4.56
CA LEU A 111 5.91 1.63 4.14
C LEU A 111 7.21 1.73 3.32
N LEU A 112 7.47 2.85 2.65
CA LEU A 112 8.70 3.09 1.91
C LEU A 112 9.73 3.85 2.76
N ALA A 113 9.32 4.95 3.39
CA ALA A 113 10.23 5.86 4.08
C ALA A 113 10.83 5.28 5.37
N VAL A 114 10.03 4.60 6.19
CA VAL A 114 10.48 4.11 7.51
C VAL A 114 11.55 3.01 7.40
N PRO A 115 11.37 1.93 6.62
CA PRO A 115 12.40 0.90 6.52
C PRO A 115 13.64 1.37 5.74
N GLU A 116 13.51 2.34 4.83
CA GLU A 116 14.65 3.03 4.22
C GLU A 116 15.48 3.76 5.29
N ARG A 117 14.84 4.64 6.07
CA ARG A 117 15.49 5.42 7.14
C ARG A 117 16.11 4.53 8.22
N ALA A 118 15.50 3.39 8.51
CA ALA A 118 16.01 2.41 9.46
C ALA A 118 17.15 1.53 8.91
N GLY A 119 17.52 1.67 7.62
CA GLY A 119 18.53 0.83 6.98
C GLY A 119 18.12 -0.63 6.79
N LEU A 120 16.81 -0.91 6.85
CA LEU A 120 16.24 -2.26 6.75
C LEU A 120 15.83 -2.63 5.32
N LEU A 121 15.74 -1.63 4.44
CA LEU A 121 15.35 -1.78 3.05
C LEU A 121 16.57 -1.65 2.11
N PRO A 122 16.88 -2.66 1.28
CA PRO A 122 17.90 -2.54 0.24
C PRO A 122 17.48 -1.54 -0.84
N VAL A 123 17.87 -0.27 -0.68
CA VAL A 123 17.41 0.86 -1.52
C VAL A 123 17.66 0.61 -3.01
N GLY A 124 18.89 0.26 -3.41
CA GLY A 124 19.23 0.06 -4.83
C GLY A 124 18.41 -1.05 -5.50
N GLN A 125 18.16 -2.16 -4.79
CA GLN A 125 17.31 -3.24 -5.30
C GLN A 125 15.84 -2.80 -5.39
N THR A 126 15.38 -2.00 -4.43
CA THR A 126 14.01 -1.49 -4.40
C THR A 126 13.76 -0.53 -5.56
N LEU A 127 14.70 0.39 -5.82
CA LEU A 127 14.64 1.30 -6.96
C LEU A 127 14.61 0.54 -8.30
N ALA A 128 15.42 -0.52 -8.44
CA ALA A 128 15.44 -1.34 -9.64
C ALA A 128 14.12 -2.10 -9.89
N LEU A 129 13.35 -2.40 -8.84
CA LEU A 129 12.04 -3.05 -8.95
C LEU A 129 10.89 -2.06 -9.20
N MET A 130 11.10 -0.76 -9.03
CA MET A 130 10.02 0.24 -9.03
C MET A 130 9.20 0.25 -10.34
N PRO A 131 9.80 0.21 -11.54
CA PRO A 131 9.02 0.19 -12.78
C PRO A 131 8.17 -1.07 -12.91
N GLU A 132 8.72 -2.24 -12.58
CA GLU A 132 7.99 -3.51 -12.59
C GLU A 132 6.84 -3.49 -11.57
N PHE A 133 7.08 -2.97 -10.37
CA PHE A 133 6.09 -2.85 -9.32
C PHE A 133 4.91 -1.94 -9.72
N VAL A 134 5.19 -0.74 -10.26
CA VAL A 134 4.13 0.19 -10.66
C VAL A 134 3.26 -0.43 -11.75
N SER A 135 3.87 -1.02 -12.78
CA SER A 135 3.13 -1.74 -13.83
C SER A 135 2.26 -2.85 -13.24
N PHE A 136 2.84 -3.68 -12.37
CA PHE A 136 2.12 -4.74 -11.67
C PHE A 136 0.95 -4.22 -10.83
N TYR A 137 1.13 -3.12 -10.09
CA TYR A 137 0.11 -2.59 -9.21
C TYR A 137 -1.09 -2.03 -10.00
N LEU A 138 -0.82 -1.32 -11.10
CA LEU A 138 -1.86 -0.84 -12.02
C LEU A 138 -2.67 -2.01 -12.59
N GLU A 139 -1.98 -3.07 -13.07
CA GLU A 139 -2.63 -4.29 -13.57
C GLU A 139 -3.46 -4.98 -12.48
N LEU A 140 -2.91 -5.14 -11.27
CA LEU A 140 -3.58 -5.78 -10.15
C LEU A 140 -4.91 -5.09 -9.80
N VAL A 141 -4.88 -3.75 -9.72
CA VAL A 141 -6.08 -2.95 -9.45
C VAL A 141 -7.06 -3.05 -10.61
N ALA A 142 -6.60 -2.90 -11.85
CA ALA A 142 -7.46 -2.99 -13.04
C ALA A 142 -8.20 -4.34 -13.13
N ASP A 143 -7.49 -5.45 -12.89
CA ASP A 143 -8.05 -6.79 -12.87
C ASP A 143 -9.09 -6.94 -11.75
N TYR A 144 -8.79 -6.42 -10.55
CA TYR A 144 -9.72 -6.46 -9.42
C TYR A 144 -11.00 -5.66 -9.71
N LEU A 145 -10.87 -4.43 -10.23
CA LEU A 145 -11.98 -3.55 -10.55
C LEU A 145 -12.86 -4.15 -11.65
N LYS A 146 -12.26 -4.66 -12.72
CA LYS A 146 -13.01 -5.31 -13.81
C LYS A 146 -13.89 -6.46 -13.30
N LYS A 147 -13.42 -7.22 -12.31
CA LYS A 147 -14.13 -8.36 -11.73
C LYS A 147 -15.18 -7.97 -10.69
N ASN A 148 -14.88 -7.03 -9.82
CA ASN A 148 -15.68 -6.78 -8.60
C ASN A 148 -16.41 -5.42 -8.61
N MET A 149 -15.94 -4.47 -9.42
CA MET A 149 -16.42 -3.08 -9.47
C MET A 149 -16.35 -2.52 -10.90
N PRO A 150 -17.01 -3.15 -11.89
CA PRO A 150 -16.85 -2.80 -13.31
C PRO A 150 -17.25 -1.37 -13.66
N GLN A 151 -17.99 -0.70 -12.77
CA GLN A 151 -18.38 0.70 -12.88
C GLN A 151 -17.26 1.69 -12.47
N VAL A 152 -16.18 1.24 -11.84
CA VAL A 152 -15.06 2.07 -11.41
C VAL A 152 -13.87 1.83 -12.33
N THR A 153 -13.37 2.89 -12.96
CA THR A 153 -12.16 2.80 -13.79
C THR A 153 -10.89 2.87 -12.93
N PRO A 154 -9.76 2.33 -13.39
CA PRO A 154 -8.48 2.45 -12.69
C PRO A 154 -8.11 3.91 -12.40
N GLU A 155 -8.38 4.83 -13.32
CA GLU A 155 -8.07 6.26 -13.16
C GLU A 155 -8.83 6.85 -11.96
N VAL A 156 -10.14 6.59 -11.84
CA VAL A 156 -10.96 7.04 -10.71
C VAL A 156 -10.47 6.43 -9.39
N PHE A 157 -10.07 5.16 -9.43
CA PHE A 157 -9.52 4.49 -8.27
C PHE A 157 -8.22 5.15 -7.80
N PHE A 158 -7.24 5.34 -8.68
CA PHE A 158 -5.95 5.95 -8.32
C PHE A 158 -6.07 7.42 -7.95
N GLN A 159 -6.99 8.19 -8.57
CA GLN A 159 -7.34 9.53 -8.09
C GLN A 159 -7.83 9.51 -6.63
N SER A 160 -8.57 8.46 -6.24
CA SER A 160 -9.04 8.28 -4.87
C SER A 160 -7.91 7.83 -3.93
N VAL A 161 -6.99 6.96 -4.37
CA VAL A 161 -5.84 6.52 -3.57
C VAL A 161 -4.99 7.70 -3.10
N PHE A 162 -4.82 8.72 -3.93
CA PHE A 162 -3.99 9.89 -3.64
C PHE A 162 -4.79 11.11 -3.18
N LYS A 163 -6.08 10.91 -2.93
CA LYS A 163 -6.91 11.91 -2.29
C LYS A 163 -6.50 12.04 -0.81
N ASP A 164 -6.79 13.19 -0.23
CA ASP A 164 -6.50 13.50 1.18
C ASP A 164 -5.03 13.37 1.58
N GLY A 165 -4.16 14.26 1.08
CA GLY A 165 -2.84 14.54 1.69
C GLY A 165 -1.85 13.39 1.83
N ILE A 166 -2.19 12.15 1.43
CA ILE A 166 -1.33 10.96 1.53
C ILE A 166 0.02 11.25 0.87
N MET A 167 -0.01 11.94 -0.28
CA MET A 167 1.15 12.35 -1.06
C MET A 167 1.99 13.48 -0.47
N GLN A 168 1.62 14.05 0.69
CA GLN A 168 2.40 15.12 1.33
C GLN A 168 3.64 14.60 2.08
N LEU A 169 3.77 13.29 2.29
CA LEU A 169 4.97 12.74 2.91
C LEU A 169 6.13 12.79 1.90
N ASP A 170 7.13 13.61 2.17
CA ASP A 170 8.35 13.72 1.37
C ASP A 170 9.55 13.26 2.22
N ASP A 171 9.83 11.95 2.19
CA ASP A 171 10.93 11.34 2.94
C ASP A 171 11.47 10.10 2.21
N GLY A 172 12.75 10.10 1.87
CA GLY A 172 13.45 8.98 1.23
C GLY A 172 13.43 8.97 -0.31
N VAL A 173 14.46 8.36 -0.90
CA VAL A 173 14.60 8.26 -2.36
C VAL A 173 13.70 7.18 -2.96
N VAL A 174 13.35 6.14 -2.18
CA VAL A 174 12.43 5.09 -2.65
C VAL A 174 11.03 5.66 -2.80
N LEU A 175 10.60 6.48 -1.84
CA LEU A 175 9.30 7.15 -1.91
C LEU A 175 9.23 8.12 -3.09
N ALA A 176 10.26 8.95 -3.28
CA ALA A 176 10.33 9.85 -4.43
C ALA A 176 10.25 9.09 -5.77
N ALA A 177 10.97 7.97 -5.88
CA ALA A 177 10.92 7.12 -7.07
C ALA A 177 9.53 6.51 -7.30
N PHE A 178 8.85 6.06 -6.24
CA PHE A 178 7.48 5.56 -6.34
C PHE A 178 6.52 6.62 -6.85
N LYS A 179 6.54 7.83 -6.27
CA LYS A 179 5.67 8.94 -6.70
C LYS A 179 5.90 9.28 -8.18
N CYS A 180 7.17 9.41 -8.57
CA CYS A 180 7.55 9.73 -9.94
C CYS A 180 7.10 8.64 -10.93
N ALA A 181 7.44 7.37 -10.66
CA ALA A 181 7.09 6.26 -11.53
C ALA A 181 5.56 6.09 -11.67
N LEU A 182 4.82 6.26 -10.58
CA LEU A 182 3.37 6.14 -10.62
C LEU A 182 2.71 7.30 -11.36
N GLN A 183 3.19 8.54 -11.15
CA GLN A 183 2.68 9.71 -11.87
C GLN A 183 2.92 9.57 -13.38
N GLN A 184 4.11 9.11 -13.79
CA GLN A 184 4.42 8.84 -15.20
C GLN A 184 3.50 7.78 -15.79
N ALA A 185 3.23 6.70 -15.04
CA ALA A 185 2.39 5.61 -15.51
C ALA A 185 0.90 6.00 -15.61
N LEU A 186 0.41 6.87 -14.73
CA LEU A 186 -0.96 7.40 -14.77
C LEU A 186 -1.14 8.53 -15.79
N HIS A 187 -0.08 9.25 -16.14
CA HIS A 187 -0.10 10.39 -17.07
C HIS A 187 0.98 10.29 -18.16
N PRO A 188 0.92 9.27 -19.03
CA PRO A 188 1.93 9.08 -20.08
C PRO A 188 2.04 10.29 -21.04
N ALA A 189 0.94 11.03 -21.27
CA ALA A 189 0.92 12.21 -22.13
C ALA A 189 1.64 13.44 -21.55
N ALA A 190 1.78 13.56 -20.22
CA ALA A 190 2.51 14.67 -19.59
C ALA A 190 4.04 14.48 -19.65
N ALA A 191 4.50 13.25 -19.87
CA ALA A 191 5.92 12.94 -20.02
C ALA A 191 6.49 13.40 -21.37
N GLU A 192 5.65 13.65 -22.39
CA GLU A 192 6.08 14.15 -23.70
C GLU A 192 6.14 15.70 -23.77
N HIS A 193 5.43 16.41 -22.89
CA HIS A 193 5.39 17.88 -22.87
C HIS A 193 5.42 18.46 -21.43
N PRO A 194 6.61 18.64 -20.83
CA PRO A 194 6.77 19.07 -19.43
C PRO A 194 6.34 20.52 -19.11
N HIS A 195 5.79 21.27 -20.08
CA HIS A 195 5.44 22.69 -19.93
C HIS A 195 3.93 23.00 -19.78
N MET A 196 3.07 21.99 -19.59
CA MET A 196 1.62 22.20 -19.41
C MET A 196 1.03 21.49 -18.18
N ALA A 197 1.83 21.24 -17.14
CA ALA A 197 1.35 20.74 -15.86
C ALA A 197 1.11 21.88 -14.85
N ASP A 198 0.34 22.89 -15.25
CA ASP A 198 -0.30 23.80 -14.30
C ASP A 198 -1.72 23.27 -14.07
N TRP A 199 -1.90 22.49 -13.02
CA TRP A 199 -3.21 22.32 -12.40
C TRP A 199 -3.11 22.75 -10.95
N ALA A 200 -3.67 23.93 -10.73
CA ALA A 200 -3.99 24.48 -9.44
C ALA A 200 -4.90 23.52 -8.67
N MET A 201 -4.59 23.35 -7.40
CA MET A 201 -5.50 22.78 -6.42
C MET A 201 -6.78 23.64 -6.39
N ALA A 202 -7.92 23.01 -6.69
CA ALA A 202 -9.25 23.50 -6.39
C ALA A 202 -10.08 22.35 -5.81
#